data_AF-A0A382XMW1-F1
#
_entry.id   AF-A0A382XMW1-F1
#
_cell.length_a   1.000
_cell.length_b   1.000
_cell.length_c   1.000
_cell.angle_alpha   90.00
_cell.angle_beta   90.00
_cell.angle_gamma   90.00
#
_symmetry.space_group_name_H-M   'P 1'
#
loop_
_entity.id
_entity.type
_entity.pdbx_description
1 polymer ?
#
loop_
_entity_poly.entity_id
_entity_poly.type
_entity_poly.pdbx_seq_one_letter_code
_entity_poly.pdbx_strand_id
1 'polypeptide(L)'
;EEEYKKGIGEVLPYRPTKEASLDNIRRFGDGVGDYNPLWRDPNHAANSPYRMITAPPPFIYGVSLGVVAGETGAINRARVSTAYLPVNYAGAEIEFHRPIWLGDRITAQEQVGPTMRKESKRIGAIAFNTGLVTYSNQRQEVVTTVKTLMARYQNTGSTLEYDREPKESREIQHEAADPLVYERERRGAEPRYWEDVVEGDDIPALKKGTYTVTELFLFTHGVLGTGRSPRAALEAEGSGDLGGGGRFDEEHARKRRNMPGQFDFGPQR
;
A
#
# COMPACT_ATOMS: atom_id res chain seq x y z
N GLU A 1 1.40 -19.46 14.72
CA GLU A 1 2.73 -18.86 15.04
C GLU A 1 3.85 -19.87 14.86
N GLU A 2 3.85 -20.99 15.59
CA GLU A 2 4.80 -22.12 15.43
C GLU A 2 5.08 -22.48 13.96
N GLU A 3 4.02 -22.67 13.18
CA GLU A 3 4.15 -23.00 11.76
C GLU A 3 4.72 -21.86 10.91
N TYR A 4 4.34 -20.61 11.19
CA TYR A 4 4.90 -19.44 10.49
C TYR A 4 6.41 -19.37 10.71
N LYS A 5 6.86 -19.64 11.94
CA LYS A 5 8.29 -19.65 12.30
C LYS A 5 9.09 -20.66 11.48
N LYS A 6 8.51 -21.79 11.07
CA LYS A 6 9.18 -22.79 10.22
C LYS A 6 9.52 -22.26 8.82
N GLY A 7 8.74 -21.29 8.33
CA GLY A 7 8.98 -20.65 7.03
C GLY A 7 9.92 -19.45 7.08
N ILE A 8 10.38 -19.00 8.26
CA ILE A 8 11.27 -17.83 8.34
C ILE A 8 12.54 -18.09 7.53
N GLY A 9 12.89 -17.14 6.67
CA GLY A 9 14.00 -17.23 5.75
C GLY A 9 13.62 -17.78 4.38
N GLU A 10 12.46 -18.41 4.23
CA GLU A 10 11.98 -18.95 2.95
C GLU A 10 11.64 -17.84 1.96
N VAL A 11 12.10 -18.01 0.73
CA VAL A 11 11.82 -17.11 -0.40
C VAL A 11 10.59 -17.64 -1.13
N LEU A 12 9.54 -16.83 -1.23
CA LEU A 12 8.30 -17.27 -1.84
C LEU A 12 8.46 -17.42 -3.36
N PRO A 13 7.82 -18.42 -4.00
CA PRO A 13 7.93 -18.63 -5.44
C PRO A 13 7.19 -17.56 -6.28
N TYR A 14 6.32 -16.76 -5.65
CA TYR A 14 5.60 -15.69 -6.31
C TYR A 14 6.53 -14.52 -6.66
N ARG A 15 6.70 -14.25 -7.95
CA ARG A 15 7.61 -13.21 -8.48
C ARG A 15 6.91 -12.32 -9.49
N PRO A 16 5.99 -11.44 -9.05
CA PRO A 16 5.28 -10.55 -9.95
C PRO A 16 6.24 -9.57 -10.61
N THR A 17 5.98 -9.27 -11.87
CA THR A 17 6.78 -8.34 -12.67
C THR A 17 5.88 -7.33 -13.36
N LYS A 18 6.32 -6.08 -13.43
CA LYS A 18 5.61 -5.01 -14.15
C LYS A 18 6.61 -4.06 -14.77
N GLU A 19 6.30 -3.63 -15.99
CA GLU A 19 7.08 -2.61 -16.69
C GLU A 19 6.64 -1.22 -16.24
N ALA A 20 7.61 -0.37 -15.93
CA ALA A 20 7.45 1.05 -15.71
C ALA A 20 7.26 1.78 -17.05
N SER A 21 6.25 1.39 -17.82
CA SER A 21 5.85 2.10 -19.03
C SER A 21 5.25 3.46 -18.65
N LEU A 22 5.23 4.41 -19.59
CA LEU A 22 4.68 5.74 -19.34
C LEU A 22 3.23 5.69 -18.84
N ASP A 23 2.43 4.79 -19.42
CA ASP A 23 1.03 4.60 -19.02
C ASP A 23 0.91 4.04 -17.60
N ASN A 24 1.73 3.05 -17.22
CA ASN A 24 1.72 2.50 -15.86
C ASN A 24 2.17 3.55 -14.83
N ILE A 25 3.19 4.34 -15.16
CA ILE A 25 3.70 5.42 -14.31
C ILE A 25 2.62 6.49 -14.09
N ARG A 26 1.99 6.97 -15.17
CA ARG A 26 0.92 7.98 -15.10
C ARG A 26 -0.29 7.46 -14.34
N ARG A 27 -0.72 6.24 -14.65
CA ARG A 27 -1.82 5.54 -13.95
C ARG A 27 -1.55 5.41 -12.46
N PHE A 28 -0.33 5.06 -12.06
CA PHE A 28 0.04 5.03 -10.64
C PHE A 28 -0.12 6.41 -10.01
N GLY A 29 0.43 7.44 -10.67
CA GLY A 29 0.30 8.84 -10.24
C GLY A 29 -1.16 9.28 -10.08
N ASP A 30 -2.02 8.95 -11.04
CA ASP A 30 -3.46 9.23 -10.97
C ASP A 30 -4.11 8.53 -9.77
N GLY A 31 -3.75 7.27 -9.51
CA GLY A 31 -4.31 6.49 -8.39
C GLY A 31 -3.91 6.95 -6.99
N VAL A 32 -2.77 7.64 -6.86
CA VAL A 32 -2.32 8.23 -5.59
C VAL A 32 -2.53 9.74 -5.53
N GLY A 33 -3.14 10.33 -6.57
CA GLY A 33 -3.36 11.76 -6.69
C GLY A 33 -2.07 12.57 -6.78
N ASP A 34 -1.01 12.04 -7.39
CA ASP A 34 0.27 12.72 -7.58
C ASP A 34 0.61 13.02 -9.05
N TYR A 35 0.38 14.28 -9.40
CA TYR A 35 0.56 14.84 -10.73
C TYR A 35 1.91 15.56 -10.92
N ASN A 36 2.96 15.18 -10.18
CA ASN A 36 4.29 15.75 -10.41
C ASN A 36 4.73 15.59 -11.88
N PRO A 37 5.14 16.69 -12.55
CA PRO A 37 5.54 16.64 -13.96
C PRO A 37 6.77 15.76 -14.22
N LEU A 38 7.63 15.50 -13.22
CA LEU A 38 8.83 14.66 -13.37
C LEU A 38 8.52 13.27 -13.95
N TRP A 39 7.38 12.68 -13.61
CA TRP A 39 6.99 11.36 -14.09
C TRP A 39 5.86 11.38 -15.14
N ARG A 40 5.56 12.56 -15.70
CA ARG A 40 4.42 12.74 -16.61
C ARG A 40 4.77 13.49 -17.87
N ASP A 41 5.63 14.50 -17.78
CA ASP A 41 6.02 15.37 -18.89
C ASP A 41 7.46 15.06 -19.32
N PRO A 42 7.67 14.49 -20.52
CA PRO A 42 9.00 14.21 -21.04
C PRO A 42 9.90 15.45 -21.13
N ASN A 43 9.35 16.63 -21.43
CA ASN A 43 10.11 17.87 -21.54
C ASN A 43 10.59 18.33 -20.16
N HIS A 44 9.70 18.31 -19.17
CA HIS A 44 10.09 18.61 -17.80
C HIS A 44 11.17 17.64 -17.30
N ALA A 45 10.98 16.33 -17.53
CA ALA A 45 11.92 15.31 -17.11
C ALA A 45 13.30 15.45 -17.79
N ALA A 46 13.35 15.77 -19.09
CA ALA A 46 14.59 16.02 -19.82
C ALA A 46 15.39 17.23 -19.29
N ASN A 47 14.68 18.23 -18.77
CA ASN A 47 15.28 19.42 -18.14
C ASN A 47 15.63 19.23 -16.66
N SER A 48 15.15 18.15 -16.03
CA SER A 48 15.49 17.80 -14.65
C SER A 48 16.89 17.17 -14.53
N PRO A 49 17.45 17.04 -13.32
CA PRO A 49 18.69 16.28 -13.08
C PRO A 49 18.62 14.81 -13.52
N TYR A 50 17.41 14.23 -13.59
CA TYR A 50 17.22 12.84 -14.01
C TYR A 50 17.28 12.66 -15.53
N ARG A 51 17.13 13.73 -16.32
CA ARG A 51 17.18 13.75 -17.81
C ARG A 51 16.20 12.82 -18.53
N MET A 52 15.35 12.11 -17.80
CA MET A 52 14.35 11.17 -18.30
C MET A 52 13.28 10.96 -17.24
N ILE A 53 12.09 10.55 -17.68
CA ILE A 53 11.00 10.16 -16.78
C ILE A 53 11.48 9.06 -15.83
N THR A 54 11.28 9.30 -14.53
CA THR A 54 11.35 8.29 -13.48
C THR A 54 9.93 7.90 -13.08
N ALA A 55 9.75 6.74 -12.44
CA ALA A 55 8.51 6.44 -11.75
C ALA A 55 8.52 7.10 -10.35
N PRO A 56 7.34 7.42 -9.76
CA PRO A 56 7.25 7.80 -8.36
C PRO A 56 7.98 6.76 -7.49
N PRO A 57 8.71 7.15 -6.42
CA PRO A 57 9.36 6.19 -5.54
C PRO A 57 8.45 5.03 -5.07
N PRO A 58 7.18 5.27 -4.66
CA PRO A 58 6.29 4.17 -4.25
C PRO A 58 5.70 3.35 -5.41
N PHE A 59 6.10 3.55 -6.67
CA PHE A 59 5.63 2.78 -7.84
C PHE A 59 5.81 1.26 -7.67
N ILE A 60 6.74 0.83 -6.83
CA ILE A 60 6.93 -0.57 -6.42
C ILE A 60 5.64 -1.25 -5.95
N TYR A 61 4.73 -0.51 -5.31
CA TYR A 61 3.42 -1.03 -4.90
C TYR A 61 2.51 -1.36 -6.07
N GLY A 62 2.77 -0.76 -7.23
CA GLY A 62 2.16 -1.15 -8.49
C GLY A 62 2.63 -2.50 -8.99
N VAL A 63 3.82 -2.97 -8.61
CA VAL A 63 4.37 -4.27 -9.01
C VAL A 63 3.85 -5.37 -8.08
N SER A 64 4.00 -5.15 -6.77
CA SER A 64 3.47 -5.98 -5.69
C SER A 64 3.29 -5.09 -4.46
N LEU A 65 2.27 -5.33 -3.65
CA LEU A 65 2.20 -4.71 -2.33
C LEU A 65 3.32 -5.19 -1.39
N GLY A 66 3.93 -6.34 -1.68
CA GLY A 66 5.01 -6.89 -0.84
C GLY A 66 4.50 -7.35 0.52
N VAL A 67 3.28 -7.90 0.56
CA VAL A 67 2.57 -8.25 1.80
C VAL A 67 2.44 -9.75 2.00
N VAL A 68 2.62 -10.57 0.97
CA VAL A 68 2.29 -12.01 1.02
C VAL A 68 3.12 -12.73 2.08
N ALA A 69 4.43 -12.45 2.15
CA ALA A 69 5.31 -13.04 3.16
C ALA A 69 4.90 -12.68 4.59
N GLY A 70 4.50 -11.44 4.86
CA GLY A 70 3.98 -11.05 6.17
C GLY A 70 2.55 -11.55 6.41
N GLU A 71 1.72 -11.61 5.37
CA GLU A 71 0.33 -12.03 5.44
C GLU A 71 0.25 -13.51 5.80
N THR A 72 0.85 -14.38 5.00
CA THR A 72 0.68 -15.84 5.11
C THR A 72 1.94 -16.58 5.55
N GLY A 73 3.12 -15.94 5.47
CA GLY A 73 4.38 -16.68 5.52
C GLY A 73 4.44 -17.72 4.38
N ALA A 74 5.06 -18.86 4.66
CA ALA A 74 5.07 -20.03 3.76
C ALA A 74 3.82 -20.94 3.92
N ILE A 75 2.80 -20.50 4.65
CA ILE A 75 1.61 -21.30 4.93
C ILE A 75 0.61 -21.17 3.78
N ASN A 76 -0.05 -22.28 3.41
CA ASN A 76 -1.16 -22.23 2.46
C ASN A 76 -2.23 -21.23 2.94
N ARG A 77 -2.56 -20.25 2.09
CA ARG A 77 -3.50 -19.16 2.40
C ARG A 77 -4.84 -19.63 2.94
N ALA A 78 -5.37 -20.76 2.47
CA ALA A 78 -6.64 -21.30 2.94
C ALA A 78 -6.62 -21.65 4.44
N ARG A 79 -5.45 -21.99 4.99
CA ARG A 79 -5.25 -22.35 6.41
C ARG A 79 -5.07 -21.13 7.31
N VAL A 80 -4.87 -19.95 6.73
CA VAL A 80 -4.75 -18.66 7.41
C VAL A 80 -5.81 -17.68 6.90
N SER A 81 -7.01 -18.21 6.63
CA SER A 81 -8.15 -17.43 6.14
C SER A 81 -8.47 -16.25 7.07
N THR A 82 -8.82 -15.12 6.46
CA THR A 82 -9.30 -13.90 7.13
C THR A 82 -10.57 -14.14 7.94
N ALA A 83 -11.35 -15.19 7.62
CA ALA A 83 -12.53 -15.59 8.38
C ALA A 83 -12.20 -15.90 9.85
N TYR A 84 -11.02 -16.44 10.12
CA TYR A 84 -10.61 -16.85 11.47
C TYR A 84 -9.43 -16.02 11.99
N LEU A 85 -8.58 -15.57 11.07
CA LEU A 85 -7.37 -14.83 11.37
C LEU A 85 -7.35 -13.56 10.50
N PRO A 86 -8.04 -12.48 10.86
CA PRO A 86 -7.99 -11.24 10.08
C PRO A 86 -6.56 -10.72 10.01
N VAL A 87 -6.26 -9.98 8.95
CA VAL A 87 -4.92 -9.46 8.68
C VAL A 87 -4.96 -8.01 8.26
N ASN A 88 -4.21 -7.16 8.96
CA ASN A 88 -4.12 -5.73 8.69
C ASN A 88 -2.69 -5.35 8.35
N TYR A 89 -2.54 -4.38 7.45
CA TYR A 89 -1.26 -3.73 7.22
C TYR A 89 -0.91 -2.89 8.45
N ALA A 90 0.30 -3.07 8.98
CA ALA A 90 0.77 -2.42 10.21
C ALA A 90 1.92 -1.42 9.96
N GLY A 91 2.30 -1.21 8.71
CA GLY A 91 3.37 -0.31 8.30
C GLY A 91 4.45 -1.00 7.47
N ALA A 92 5.41 -0.21 7.01
CA ALA A 92 6.63 -0.71 6.39
C ALA A 92 7.80 0.24 6.60
N GLU A 93 9.00 -0.32 6.60
CA GLU A 93 10.25 0.42 6.42
C GLU A 93 10.64 0.27 4.94
N ILE A 94 10.89 1.37 4.24
CA ILE A 94 11.19 1.40 2.81
C ILE A 94 12.55 2.08 2.60
N GLU A 95 13.43 1.42 1.84
CA GLU A 95 14.71 1.97 1.44
C GLU A 95 14.79 2.04 -0.08
N PHE A 96 14.88 3.27 -0.61
CA PHE A 96 14.99 3.54 -2.03
C PHE A 96 16.46 3.63 -2.42
N HIS A 97 16.94 2.66 -3.20
CA HIS A 97 18.35 2.58 -3.61
C HIS A 97 18.60 3.33 -4.91
N ARG A 98 17.64 3.27 -5.83
CA ARG A 98 17.78 3.80 -7.20
C ARG A 98 16.43 4.31 -7.72
N PRO A 99 16.41 5.33 -8.58
CA PRO A 99 15.22 5.65 -9.36
C PRO A 99 14.80 4.46 -10.22
N ILE A 100 13.49 4.32 -10.41
CA ILE A 100 12.91 3.43 -11.41
C ILE A 100 12.76 4.25 -12.68
N TRP A 101 13.40 3.82 -13.76
CA TRP A 101 13.40 4.57 -15.02
C TRP A 101 12.24 4.15 -15.92
N LEU A 102 11.80 5.07 -16.79
CA LEU A 102 10.87 4.74 -17.88
C LEU A 102 11.39 3.52 -18.66
N GLY A 103 10.56 2.47 -18.75
CA GLY A 103 10.87 1.22 -19.43
C GLY A 103 11.58 0.16 -18.57
N ASP A 104 11.95 0.46 -17.32
CA ASP A 104 12.47 -0.58 -16.42
C ASP A 104 11.39 -1.64 -16.13
N ARG A 105 11.79 -2.91 -16.16
CA ARG A 105 10.93 -4.02 -15.75
C ARG A 105 11.27 -4.40 -14.31
N ILE A 106 10.39 -4.05 -13.40
CA ILE A 106 10.58 -4.28 -11.97
C ILE A 106 9.96 -5.62 -11.59
N THR A 107 10.71 -6.42 -10.83
CA THR A 107 10.29 -7.72 -10.30
C THR A 107 10.39 -7.69 -8.78
N ALA A 108 9.33 -8.12 -8.10
CA ALA A 108 9.33 -8.27 -6.66
C ALA A 108 9.70 -9.70 -6.25
N GLN A 109 10.45 -9.83 -5.17
CA GLN A 109 10.73 -11.08 -4.50
C GLN A 109 10.48 -10.93 -3.01
N GLU A 110 9.60 -11.76 -2.46
CA GLU A 110 9.27 -11.76 -1.04
C GLU A 110 9.96 -12.93 -0.31
N GLN A 111 10.40 -12.67 0.92
CA GLN A 111 10.99 -13.61 1.84
C GLN A 111 10.29 -13.49 3.20
N VAL A 112 9.98 -14.63 3.82
CA VAL A 112 9.33 -14.68 5.13
C VAL A 112 10.29 -14.16 6.20
N GLY A 113 9.93 -13.06 6.84
CA GLY A 113 10.68 -12.43 7.92
C GLY A 113 10.18 -12.85 9.31
N PRO A 114 10.79 -12.30 10.37
CA PRO A 114 10.47 -12.66 11.74
C PRO A 114 9.02 -12.31 12.13
N THR A 115 8.53 -12.97 13.17
CA THR A 115 7.24 -12.66 13.80
C THR A 115 7.44 -12.28 15.26
N MET A 116 6.62 -11.35 15.76
CA MET A 116 6.57 -10.98 17.17
C MET A 116 5.13 -11.03 17.67
N ARG A 117 4.93 -11.56 18.87
CA ARG A 117 3.62 -11.55 19.53
C ARG A 117 3.52 -10.37 20.49
N LYS A 118 2.38 -9.67 20.45
CA LYS A 118 1.99 -8.66 21.45
C LYS A 118 0.59 -8.99 21.98
N GLU A 119 0.31 -8.53 23.20
CA GLU A 119 -1.05 -8.60 23.74
C GLU A 119 -1.73 -7.23 23.69
N SER A 120 -2.93 -7.21 23.12
CA SER A 120 -3.82 -6.07 23.07
C SER A 120 -4.93 -6.23 24.09
N LYS A 121 -5.18 -5.19 24.89
CA LYS A 121 -6.33 -5.17 25.81
C LYS A 121 -7.68 -5.30 25.09
N ARG A 122 -7.74 -4.92 23.80
CA ARG A 122 -8.98 -4.90 22.99
C ARG A 122 -9.16 -6.14 22.13
N ILE A 123 -8.09 -6.61 21.51
CA ILE A 123 -8.12 -7.65 20.46
C ILE A 123 -7.50 -8.97 20.95
N GLY A 124 -6.91 -8.98 22.15
CA GLY A 124 -6.13 -10.10 22.64
C GLY A 124 -4.83 -10.25 21.85
N ALA A 125 -4.48 -11.50 21.56
CA ALA A 125 -3.19 -11.85 20.97
C ALA A 125 -3.05 -11.36 19.53
N ILE A 126 -1.98 -10.62 19.26
CA ILE A 126 -1.64 -10.14 17.92
C ILE A 126 -0.24 -10.64 17.55
N ALA A 127 -0.15 -11.31 16.41
CA ALA A 127 1.12 -11.62 15.75
C ALA A 127 1.44 -10.53 14.72
N PHE A 128 2.60 -9.90 14.85
CA PHE A 128 3.14 -8.98 13.85
C PHE A 128 4.20 -9.72 13.05
N ASN A 129 3.85 -10.05 11.82
CA ASN A 129 4.65 -10.83 10.88
C ASN A 129 5.36 -9.90 9.91
N THR A 130 6.64 -10.16 9.69
CA THR A 130 7.47 -9.36 8.79
C THR A 130 7.56 -10.05 7.43
N GLY A 131 7.33 -9.29 6.34
CA GLY A 131 7.73 -9.67 4.99
C GLY A 131 8.96 -8.86 4.58
N LEU A 132 9.99 -9.51 4.06
CA LEU A 132 11.17 -8.87 3.48
C LEU A 132 11.03 -8.90 1.96
N VAL A 133 11.08 -7.75 1.31
CA VAL A 133 10.78 -7.63 -0.11
C VAL A 133 11.91 -6.91 -0.82
N THR A 134 12.40 -7.52 -1.89
CA THR A 134 13.38 -6.92 -2.79
C THR A 134 12.73 -6.66 -4.14
N TYR A 135 12.82 -5.41 -4.60
CA TYR A 135 12.44 -5.02 -5.96
C TYR A 135 13.70 -4.82 -6.78
N SER A 136 13.82 -5.54 -7.90
CA SER A 136 14.95 -5.42 -8.82
C SER A 136 14.50 -5.20 -10.25
N ASN A 137 15.34 -4.54 -11.05
CA ASN A 137 15.08 -4.31 -12.47
C ASN A 137 15.58 -5.47 -13.35
N GLN A 138 15.40 -5.36 -14.66
CA GLN A 138 15.84 -6.33 -15.68
C GLN A 138 17.36 -6.53 -15.72
N ARG A 139 18.14 -5.61 -15.15
CA ARG A 139 19.60 -5.69 -15.01
C ARG A 139 20.04 -6.33 -13.69
N GLN A 140 19.09 -6.85 -12.90
CA GLN A 140 19.30 -7.41 -11.57
C GLN A 140 19.80 -6.40 -10.52
N GLU A 141 19.65 -5.10 -10.79
CA GLU A 141 19.97 -4.06 -9.82
C GLU A 141 18.81 -3.92 -8.84
N VAL A 142 19.11 -3.89 -7.55
CA VAL A 142 18.11 -3.62 -6.51
C VAL A 142 17.70 -2.14 -6.58
N VAL A 143 16.41 -1.87 -6.78
CA VAL A 143 15.87 -0.50 -6.83
C VAL A 143 15.27 -0.09 -5.48
N THR A 144 14.63 -1.01 -4.77
CA THR A 144 13.98 -0.74 -3.48
C THR A 144 13.96 -2.00 -2.63
N THR A 145 14.18 -1.85 -1.33
CA THR A 145 13.92 -2.90 -0.33
C THR A 145 12.81 -2.44 0.61
N VAL A 146 11.94 -3.36 1.00
CA VAL A 146 10.82 -3.09 1.90
C VAL A 146 10.78 -4.15 2.99
N LYS A 147 10.64 -3.71 4.23
CA LYS A 147 10.28 -4.55 5.36
C LYS A 147 8.84 -4.24 5.75
N THR A 148 7.92 -5.08 5.29
CA THR A 148 6.49 -4.94 5.53
C THR A 148 6.11 -5.58 6.85
N LEU A 149 5.24 -4.93 7.63
CA LEU A 149 4.69 -5.48 8.87
C LEU A 149 3.19 -5.75 8.70
N MET A 150 2.78 -7.00 8.95
CA MET A 150 1.38 -7.42 8.89
C MET A 150 0.92 -7.87 10.28
N ALA A 151 -0.18 -7.31 10.76
CA ALA A 151 -0.80 -7.69 12.03
C ALA A 151 -1.88 -8.74 11.79
N ARG A 152 -1.76 -9.89 12.46
CA ARG A 152 -2.74 -10.97 12.44
C ARG A 152 -3.23 -11.26 13.85
N TYR A 153 -4.54 -11.41 14.01
CA TYR A 153 -5.20 -11.61 15.29
C TYR A 153 -6.37 -12.58 15.11
N GLN A 154 -7.02 -12.97 16.20
CA GLN A 154 -8.18 -13.85 16.15
C GLN A 154 -9.44 -13.08 15.72
N ASN A 155 -10.23 -13.65 14.80
CA ASN A 155 -11.59 -13.18 14.56
C ASN A 155 -12.48 -13.62 15.73
N THR A 156 -13.09 -12.68 16.44
CA THR A 156 -14.00 -12.95 17.57
C THR A 156 -15.46 -12.96 17.14
N GLY A 157 -15.76 -12.65 15.86
CA GLY A 157 -17.12 -12.46 15.34
C GLY A 157 -17.78 -11.16 15.79
N SER A 158 -17.09 -10.36 16.62
CA SER A 158 -17.54 -9.06 17.10
C SER A 158 -16.77 -7.94 16.41
N THR A 159 -17.48 -6.89 16.01
CA THR A 159 -16.87 -5.66 15.53
C THR A 159 -16.03 -5.02 16.65
N LEU A 160 -14.86 -4.49 16.31
CA LEU A 160 -14.05 -3.72 17.25
C LEU A 160 -14.79 -2.44 17.63
N GLU A 161 -15.12 -2.32 18.92
CA GLU A 161 -15.64 -1.08 19.48
C GLU A 161 -14.49 -0.10 19.67
N TYR A 162 -14.65 1.11 19.12
CA TYR A 162 -13.71 2.19 19.32
C TYR A 162 -14.25 3.09 20.42
N ASP A 163 -13.46 3.23 21.48
CA ASP A 163 -13.74 4.11 22.63
C ASP A 163 -13.49 5.58 22.25
N ARG A 164 -14.20 6.04 21.23
CA ARG A 164 -14.19 7.41 20.73
C ARG A 164 -15.61 7.76 20.34
N GLU A 165 -16.10 8.88 20.84
CA GLU A 165 -17.29 9.50 20.28
C GLU A 165 -17.06 9.67 18.77
N PRO A 166 -17.96 9.17 17.90
CA PRO A 166 -17.94 9.56 16.51
C PRO A 166 -17.94 11.08 16.51
N LYS A 167 -16.92 11.73 15.92
CA LYS A 167 -16.99 13.18 15.68
C LYS A 167 -18.34 13.39 15.00
N GLU A 168 -19.28 14.06 15.68
CA GLU A 168 -20.64 14.19 15.20
C GLU A 168 -20.58 14.60 13.73
N SER A 169 -21.37 13.92 12.89
CA SER A 169 -21.43 14.11 11.43
C SER A 169 -21.70 15.55 10.98
N ARG A 170 -21.86 16.49 11.92
CA ARG A 170 -22.25 17.88 11.71
C ARG A 170 -21.13 18.79 11.20
N GLU A 171 -19.86 18.38 11.20
CA GLU A 171 -18.76 19.25 10.71
C GLU A 171 -17.68 18.54 9.90
N ILE A 172 -17.96 17.39 9.26
CA ILE A 172 -17.03 16.90 8.24
C ILE A 172 -17.23 17.75 6.98
N GLN A 173 -16.45 18.83 6.87
CA GLN A 173 -16.35 19.55 5.60
C GLN A 173 -15.73 18.60 4.57
N HIS A 174 -16.57 18.15 3.64
CA HIS A 174 -16.13 17.34 2.52
C HIS A 174 -15.40 18.23 1.53
N GLU A 175 -14.08 18.09 1.47
CA GLU A 175 -13.23 18.74 0.47
C GLU A 175 -12.94 17.75 -0.64
N ALA A 176 -13.26 18.12 -1.88
CA ALA A 176 -12.98 17.28 -3.03
C ALA A 176 -11.46 17.15 -3.26
N ALA A 177 -10.99 15.93 -3.50
CA ALA A 177 -9.57 15.69 -3.77
C ALA A 177 -9.14 16.30 -5.12
N ASP A 178 -10.00 16.27 -6.15
CA ASP A 178 -9.64 16.70 -7.51
C ASP A 178 -9.17 18.17 -7.58
N PRO A 179 -9.93 19.18 -7.12
CA PRO A 179 -9.46 20.57 -7.15
C PRO A 179 -8.15 20.73 -6.37
N LEU A 180 -8.05 20.13 -5.18
CA LEU A 180 -6.83 20.18 -4.37
C LEU A 180 -5.63 19.56 -5.09
N VAL A 181 -5.82 18.47 -5.83
CA VAL A 181 -4.74 17.83 -6.59
C VAL A 181 -4.19 18.74 -7.69
N TYR A 182 -5.08 19.46 -8.40
CA TYR A 182 -4.71 20.38 -9.48
C TYR A 182 -4.22 21.75 -8.98
N GLU A 183 -4.72 22.21 -7.83
CA GLU A 183 -4.36 23.48 -7.20
C GLU A 183 -3.10 23.40 -6.32
N ARG A 184 -2.55 22.19 -6.11
CA ARG A 184 -1.32 21.99 -5.34
C ARG A 184 -0.15 22.80 -5.92
N GLU A 185 0.35 23.71 -5.09
CA GLU A 185 1.61 24.40 -5.34
C GLU A 185 2.80 23.45 -5.17
N ARG A 186 3.73 23.52 -6.11
CA ARG A 186 4.97 22.73 -6.11
C ARG A 186 6.13 23.71 -6.19
N ARG A 187 7.20 23.44 -5.43
CA ARG A 187 8.47 24.18 -5.56
C ARG A 187 9.02 24.12 -6.98
N GLY A 188 8.81 23.01 -7.67
CA GLY A 188 9.23 22.84 -9.06
C GLY A 188 10.75 22.70 -9.18
N ALA A 189 11.36 23.51 -10.04
CA ALA A 189 12.78 23.40 -10.40
C ALA A 189 13.74 24.07 -9.41
N GLU A 190 13.24 24.91 -8.49
CA GLU A 190 14.07 25.57 -7.47
C GLU A 190 14.57 24.53 -6.45
N PRO A 191 15.87 24.25 -6.34
CA PRO A 191 16.38 23.30 -5.36
C PRO A 191 16.18 23.79 -3.92
N ARG A 192 16.15 22.87 -2.96
CA ARG A 192 16.31 23.19 -1.53
C ARG A 192 17.61 22.57 -1.09
N TYR A 193 18.56 23.38 -0.64
CA TYR A 193 19.83 22.87 -0.16
C TYR A 193 19.78 22.60 1.35
N TRP A 194 20.76 21.85 1.85
CA TRP A 194 20.82 21.49 3.28
C TRP A 194 21.02 22.73 4.15
N GLU A 195 21.82 23.68 3.67
CA GLU A 195 22.05 24.97 4.29
C GLU A 195 20.79 25.85 4.41
N ASP A 196 19.72 25.55 3.65
CA ASP A 196 18.45 26.27 3.66
C ASP A 196 17.41 25.64 4.61
N VAL A 197 17.81 24.66 5.42
CA VAL A 197 16.92 23.94 6.35
C VAL A 197 17.45 24.04 7.76
N VAL A 198 16.58 24.37 8.70
CA VAL A 198 16.89 24.41 10.14
C VAL A 198 16.10 23.31 10.86
N GLU A 199 16.73 22.64 11.82
CA GLU A 199 16.03 21.69 12.68
C GLU A 199 14.87 22.38 13.40
N GLY A 200 13.67 21.80 13.27
CA GLY A 200 12.44 22.39 13.78
C GLY A 200 11.62 23.17 12.75
N ASP A 201 12.11 23.33 11.51
CA ASP A 201 11.32 23.91 10.42
C ASP A 201 10.02 23.11 10.18
N ASP A 202 8.92 23.84 10.04
CA ASP A 202 7.64 23.26 9.69
C ASP A 202 7.66 22.71 8.25
N ILE A 203 7.21 21.46 8.10
CA ILE A 203 6.97 20.87 6.79
C ILE A 203 5.61 21.37 6.30
N PRO A 204 5.52 21.98 5.10
CA PRO A 204 4.25 22.44 4.55
C PRO A 204 3.21 21.32 4.50
N ALA A 205 2.01 21.61 4.99
CA ALA A 205 0.91 20.66 4.94
C ALA A 205 0.45 20.42 3.49
N LEU A 206 0.38 19.14 3.09
CA LEU A 206 -0.20 18.75 1.81
C LEU A 206 -1.68 18.44 1.98
N LYS A 207 -2.56 19.35 1.53
CA LYS A 207 -4.00 19.08 1.50
C LYS A 207 -4.33 18.00 0.47
N LYS A 208 -4.78 16.83 0.95
CA LYS A 208 -5.20 15.68 0.12
C LYS A 208 -6.72 15.55 -0.05
N GLY A 209 -7.52 16.38 0.63
CA GLY A 209 -8.97 16.31 0.61
C GLY A 209 -9.55 15.10 1.37
N THR A 210 -10.87 15.01 1.37
CA THR A 210 -11.61 13.93 2.02
C THR A 210 -11.36 12.62 1.29
N TYR A 211 -11.13 11.55 2.07
CA TYR A 211 -11.04 10.21 1.50
C TYR A 211 -12.43 9.75 1.08
N THR A 212 -12.61 9.48 -0.21
CA THR A 212 -13.90 9.07 -0.76
C THR A 212 -13.82 7.69 -1.38
N VAL A 213 -14.97 7.15 -1.72
CA VAL A 213 -15.10 5.90 -2.50
C VAL A 213 -14.38 6.02 -3.84
N THR A 214 -14.41 7.19 -4.47
CA THR A 214 -13.68 7.47 -5.70
C THR A 214 -12.18 7.31 -5.48
N GLU A 215 -11.62 7.86 -4.39
CA GLU A 215 -10.19 7.70 -4.04
C GLU A 215 -9.83 6.22 -3.79
N LEU A 216 -10.74 5.45 -3.17
CA LEU A 216 -10.57 4.01 -3.00
C LEU A 216 -10.45 3.28 -4.33
N PHE A 217 -11.34 3.58 -5.27
CA PHE A 217 -11.32 2.98 -6.61
C PHE A 217 -10.14 3.46 -7.45
N LEU A 218 -9.79 4.74 -7.39
CA LEU A 218 -8.62 5.30 -8.09
C LEU A 218 -7.33 4.63 -7.61
N PHE A 219 -7.14 4.46 -6.30
CA PHE A 219 -5.98 3.73 -5.79
C PHE A 219 -5.98 2.26 -6.20
N THR A 220 -7.12 1.58 -6.05
CA THR A 220 -7.25 0.16 -6.42
C THR A 220 -6.89 -0.03 -7.89
N HIS A 221 -7.42 0.84 -8.75
CA HIS A 221 -7.11 0.85 -10.16
C HIS A 221 -5.63 1.21 -10.34
N GLY A 222 -5.22 2.42 -10.01
CA GLY A 222 -3.91 2.99 -10.31
C GLY A 222 -2.74 2.16 -9.80
N VAL A 223 -2.86 1.62 -8.59
CA VAL A 223 -1.80 0.89 -7.89
C VAL A 223 -1.95 -0.62 -8.09
N LEU A 224 -3.03 -1.23 -7.61
CA LEU A 224 -3.13 -2.69 -7.52
C LEU A 224 -3.42 -3.37 -8.87
N GLY A 225 -4.08 -2.66 -9.80
CA GLY A 225 -4.38 -3.13 -11.15
C GLY A 225 -5.87 -3.42 -11.40
N THR A 226 -6.19 -3.93 -12.60
CA THR A 226 -7.57 -4.20 -13.08
C THR A 226 -7.95 -5.68 -13.11
N GLY A 227 -7.24 -6.54 -12.35
CA GLY A 227 -7.52 -7.97 -12.31
C GLY A 227 -8.93 -8.24 -11.79
N ARG A 228 -9.66 -9.14 -12.46
CA ARG A 228 -10.93 -9.66 -11.92
C ARG A 228 -10.65 -10.74 -10.90
N SER A 229 -11.32 -10.67 -9.77
CA SER A 229 -11.28 -11.73 -8.76
C SER A 229 -11.76 -13.05 -9.35
N PRO A 230 -10.97 -14.13 -9.27
CA PRO A 230 -11.43 -15.46 -9.67
C PRO A 230 -12.62 -15.90 -8.80
N ARG A 231 -13.53 -16.70 -9.38
CA ARG A 231 -14.69 -17.25 -8.65
C ARG A 231 -14.29 -17.96 -7.35
N ALA A 232 -13.24 -18.78 -7.40
CA ALA A 232 -12.74 -19.49 -6.22
C ALA A 232 -12.28 -18.54 -5.09
N ALA A 233 -11.74 -17.36 -5.44
CA ALA A 233 -11.36 -16.36 -4.44
C ALA A 233 -12.59 -15.72 -3.80
N LEU A 234 -13.59 -15.35 -4.62
CA LEU A 234 -14.87 -14.81 -4.16
C LEU A 234 -15.58 -15.80 -3.21
N GLU A 235 -15.62 -17.09 -3.58
CA GLU A 235 -16.22 -18.15 -2.78
C GLU A 235 -15.46 -18.39 -1.46
N ALA A 236 -14.12 -18.43 -1.50
CA ALA A 236 -13.30 -18.58 -0.29
C ALA A 236 -13.48 -17.41 0.70
N GLU A 237 -13.63 -16.20 0.17
CA GLU A 237 -13.85 -15.00 0.96
C GLU A 237 -15.33 -14.72 1.26
N GLY A 238 -16.25 -15.48 0.67
CA GLY A 238 -17.70 -15.27 0.80
C GLY A 238 -18.12 -13.85 0.43
N SER A 239 -17.47 -13.25 -0.57
CA SER A 239 -17.68 -11.85 -0.97
C SER A 239 -18.11 -11.74 -2.42
N GLY A 240 -18.98 -10.77 -2.72
CA GLY A 240 -19.36 -10.42 -4.09
C GLY A 240 -18.28 -9.63 -4.84
N ASP A 241 -17.37 -8.98 -4.10
CA ASP A 241 -16.21 -8.24 -4.63
C ASP A 241 -15.04 -8.32 -3.64
N LEU A 242 -13.80 -8.43 -4.13
CA LEU A 242 -12.57 -8.44 -3.31
C LEU A 242 -11.60 -7.31 -3.66
N GLY A 243 -11.93 -6.50 -4.68
CA GLY A 243 -11.19 -5.30 -5.04
C GLY A 243 -11.58 -4.12 -4.16
N GLY A 244 -11.62 -2.93 -4.76
CA GLY A 244 -12.04 -1.71 -4.06
C GLY A 244 -13.46 -1.81 -3.48
N GLY A 245 -14.39 -2.49 -4.17
CA GLY A 245 -15.76 -2.65 -3.68
C GLY A 245 -15.88 -3.58 -2.48
N GLY A 246 -15.05 -4.63 -2.39
CA GLY A 246 -15.02 -5.52 -1.22
C GLY A 246 -14.57 -4.82 0.07
N ARG A 247 -13.78 -3.76 -0.06
CA ARG A 247 -13.38 -2.90 1.07
C ARG A 247 -14.40 -1.83 1.41
N PHE A 248 -15.27 -1.50 0.46
CA PHE A 248 -16.42 -0.63 0.67
C PHE A 248 -17.62 -1.38 1.28
N ASP A 249 -17.66 -2.71 1.15
CA ASP A 249 -18.69 -3.57 1.73
C ASP A 249 -18.58 -3.65 3.26
N GLU A 250 -19.54 -3.04 3.96
CA GLU A 250 -19.60 -3.02 5.43
C GLU A 250 -19.84 -4.41 6.04
N GLU A 251 -20.60 -5.28 5.36
CA GLU A 251 -20.87 -6.63 5.84
C GLU A 251 -19.59 -7.47 5.78
N HIS A 252 -18.85 -7.38 4.67
CA HIS A 252 -17.55 -8.01 4.54
C HIS A 252 -16.56 -7.49 5.60
N ALA A 253 -16.47 -6.17 5.77
CA ALA A 253 -15.59 -5.54 6.75
C ALA A 253 -15.86 -6.01 8.18
N ARG A 254 -17.14 -6.08 8.58
CA ARG A 254 -17.55 -6.54 9.91
C ARG A 254 -17.26 -8.02 10.12
N LYS A 255 -17.68 -8.88 9.18
CA LYS A 255 -17.59 -10.34 9.34
C LYS A 255 -16.17 -10.90 9.20
N ARG A 256 -15.34 -10.31 8.34
CA ARG A 256 -14.01 -10.87 7.97
C ARG A 256 -12.83 -10.07 8.51
N ARG A 257 -13.05 -8.84 9.00
CA ARG A 257 -11.97 -7.93 9.42
C ARG A 257 -12.14 -7.35 10.83
N ASN A 258 -13.24 -7.68 11.53
CA ASN A 258 -13.67 -7.03 12.77
C ASN A 258 -13.75 -5.50 12.67
N MET A 259 -13.90 -4.96 11.46
CA MET A 259 -13.92 -3.52 11.23
C MET A 259 -15.35 -3.00 11.31
N PRO A 260 -15.59 -1.79 11.86
CA PRO A 260 -16.92 -1.21 11.99
C PRO A 260 -17.55 -0.82 10.64
N GLY A 261 -16.71 -0.62 9.63
CA GLY A 261 -17.09 -0.31 8.27
C GLY A 261 -15.87 -0.35 7.36
N GLN A 262 -15.91 0.47 6.33
CA GLN A 262 -14.94 0.51 5.23
C GLN A 262 -13.50 0.67 5.72
N PHE A 263 -12.56 0.10 4.98
CA PHE A 263 -11.14 0.09 5.35
C PHE A 263 -10.24 0.27 4.14
N ASP A 264 -9.11 0.98 4.32
CA ASP A 264 -8.13 1.21 3.26
C ASP A 264 -7.18 0.02 3.07
N PHE A 265 -6.27 0.11 2.10
CA PHE A 265 -5.25 -0.91 1.83
C PHE A 265 -4.00 -0.83 2.73
N GLY A 266 -3.83 0.21 3.56
CA GLY A 266 -2.61 0.51 4.29
C GLY A 266 -1.77 1.61 3.64
N PRO A 267 -0.99 1.34 2.57
CA PRO A 267 -0.08 2.32 1.96
C PRO A 267 -0.79 3.34 1.05
N GLN A 268 -2.08 3.56 1.26
CA GLN A 268 -2.93 4.34 0.37
C GLN A 268 -2.83 5.85 0.59
N ARG A 269 -2.25 6.30 1.72
CA ARG A 269 -2.08 7.72 2.03
C ARG A 269 -0.73 8.05 2.63
#